data_AF-A0A6C0L4E0-F1
#
_entry.id   AF-A0A6C0L4E0-F1
#
_cell.length_a   1.000
_cell.length_b   1.000
_cell.length_c   1.000
_cell.angle_alpha   90.00
_cell.angle_beta   90.00
_cell.angle_gamma   90.00
#
_symmetry.space_group_name_H-M   'P 1'
#
loop_
_entity.id
_entity.type
_entity.pdbx_description
1 polymer ?
#
loop_
_entity_poly.entity_id
_entity_poly.type
_entity_poly.pdbx_seq_one_letter_code
_entity_poly.pdbx_strand_id
1 'polypeptide(L)'
;MRVLSSTIQTARKHYPCDACHTFLQSNYGRDNVSADDWLVIEGAQADRWKITPGSKYRKTVLKDGDDILTVRNRLDVESVCKRNDLFDEC
;
A
#
# COMPACT_ATOMS: atom_id res chain seq x y z
N MET A 1 -15.33 0.99 10.21
CA MET A 1 -14.92 1.81 9.04
C MET A 1 -15.77 1.46 7.82
N ARG A 2 -16.13 2.40 6.93
CA ARG A 2 -16.94 2.12 5.71
C ARG A 2 -16.24 2.60 4.44
N VAL A 3 -16.12 1.74 3.42
CA VAL A 3 -15.61 2.14 2.10
C VAL A 3 -16.64 3.00 1.36
N LEU A 4 -16.25 4.21 0.96
CA LEU A 4 -17.05 5.10 0.12
C LEU A 4 -16.72 4.94 -1.36
N SER A 5 -15.44 4.79 -1.71
CA SER A 5 -15.01 4.50 -3.08
C SER A 5 -13.67 3.77 -3.09
N SER A 6 -13.44 2.92 -4.09
CA SER A 6 -12.12 2.33 -4.36
C SER A 6 -11.88 2.30 -5.86
N THR A 7 -10.79 2.92 -6.32
CA THR A 7 -10.49 3.05 -7.75
C THR A 7 -9.01 2.90 -8.02
N ILE A 8 -8.67 2.40 -9.21
CA ILE A 8 -7.28 2.39 -9.70
C ILE A 8 -7.02 3.70 -10.44
N GLN A 9 -5.96 4.40 -10.04
CA GLN A 9 -5.59 5.71 -10.55
C GLN A 9 -4.16 5.69 -11.10
N THR A 10 -3.82 6.62 -11.99
CA THR A 10 -2.43 6.89 -12.38
C THR A 10 -1.90 8.04 -11.54
N ALA A 11 -0.73 7.87 -10.93
CA ALA A 11 -0.11 8.91 -10.13
C ALA A 11 0.39 10.07 -11.01
N ARG A 12 -0.06 11.30 -10.72
CA ARG A 12 0.41 12.52 -11.42
C ARG A 12 1.63 13.17 -10.76
N LYS A 13 1.92 12.80 -9.52
CA LYS A 13 3.06 13.23 -8.71
C LYS A 13 3.36 12.13 -7.69
N HIS A 14 4.41 12.31 -6.90
CA HIS A 14 4.69 11.41 -5.79
C HIS A 14 3.56 11.44 -4.75
N TYR A 15 3.13 10.26 -4.30
CA TYR A 15 2.22 10.12 -3.17
C TYR A 15 2.84 9.23 -2.08
N PRO A 16 2.48 9.44 -0.81
CA PRO A 16 2.69 8.42 0.22
C PRO A 16 2.01 7.11 -0.19
N CYS A 17 2.61 5.99 0.21
CA CYS A 17 2.10 4.65 0.01
C CYS A 17 1.71 4.07 1.36
N ASP A 18 0.41 3.95 1.63
CA ASP A 18 -0.10 3.45 2.91
C ASP A 18 0.19 1.95 3.09
N ALA A 19 0.06 1.14 2.03
CA ALA A 19 0.50 -0.27 2.07
C ALA A 19 1.99 -0.43 2.40
N CYS A 20 2.84 0.49 1.93
CA CYS A 20 4.27 0.50 2.25
C CYS A 20 4.50 0.84 3.72
N HIS A 21 3.70 1.77 4.28
CA HIS A 21 3.72 2.07 5.70
C HIS A 21 3.31 0.85 6.54
N THR A 22 2.24 0.16 6.15
CA THR A 22 1.79 -1.09 6.79
C THR A 22 2.92 -2.13 6.80
N PHE A 23 3.57 -2.37 5.66
CA PHE A 23 4.69 -3.31 5.60
C PHE A 23 5.82 -2.92 6.57
N LEU A 24 6.23 -1.65 6.57
CA LEU A 24 7.28 -1.15 7.46
C LEU A 24 6.95 -1.28 8.95
N GLN A 25 5.67 -1.26 9.33
CA GLN A 25 5.22 -1.41 10.71
C GLN A 25 5.04 -2.87 11.13
N SER A 26 4.99 -3.81 10.18
CA SER A 26 4.78 -5.24 10.47
C SER A 26 5.97 -5.96 11.12
N ASN A 27 7.15 -5.33 11.15
CA ASN A 27 8.45 -5.97 11.46
C ASN A 27 8.86 -7.10 10.50
N TYR A 28 8.20 -7.26 9.35
CA TYR A 28 8.61 -8.24 8.35
C TYR A 28 9.88 -7.80 7.63
N GLY A 29 10.82 -8.73 7.49
CA GLY A 29 12.01 -8.64 6.65
C GLY A 29 12.01 -9.70 5.55
N ARG A 30 13.15 -9.86 4.89
CA ARG A 30 13.36 -10.81 3.78
C ARG A 30 12.92 -12.24 4.11
N ASP A 31 13.22 -12.69 5.32
CA ASP A 31 12.95 -14.07 5.75
C ASP A 31 11.47 -14.31 6.10
N ASN A 32 10.65 -13.26 6.12
CA ASN A 32 9.22 -13.36 6.44
C ASN A 32 8.32 -13.44 5.20
N VAL A 33 8.86 -13.20 4.00
CA VAL A 33 8.12 -13.20 2.74
C VAL A 33 8.81 -14.07 1.69
N SER A 34 8.13 -14.36 0.59
CA SER A 34 8.76 -15.06 -0.54
C SER A 34 9.86 -14.20 -1.18
N ALA A 35 10.78 -14.83 -1.92
CA ALA A 35 11.82 -14.10 -2.65
C ALA A 35 11.23 -13.10 -3.67
N ASP A 36 10.14 -13.49 -4.34
CA ASP A 36 9.44 -12.62 -5.30
C ASP A 36 8.76 -11.42 -4.60
N ASP A 37 8.15 -11.65 -3.44
CA ASP A 37 7.57 -10.57 -2.63
C ASP A 37 8.66 -9.63 -2.10
N TRP A 38 9.83 -10.18 -1.74
CA TRP A 38 10.97 -9.37 -1.33
C TRP A 38 11.47 -8.44 -2.44
N LEU A 39 11.52 -8.90 -3.69
CA LEU A 39 11.86 -8.05 -4.84
C LEU A 39 10.89 -6.86 -5.01
N VAL A 40 9.60 -7.07 -4.73
CA VAL A 40 8.61 -5.98 -4.72
C VAL A 40 8.93 -4.96 -3.62
N ILE A 41 9.29 -5.43 -2.42
CA ILE A 41 9.66 -4.57 -1.29
C ILE A 41 10.95 -3.80 -1.58
N GLU A 42 11.97 -4.42 -2.17
CA GLU A 42 13.20 -3.74 -2.60
C GLU A 42 12.90 -2.65 -3.66
N GLY A 43 11.99 -2.93 -4.59
CA GLY A 43 11.49 -1.92 -5.54
C GLY A 43 10.80 -0.75 -4.84
N ALA A 44 9.96 -1.03 -3.83
CA ALA A 44 9.32 0.02 -3.03
C ALA A 44 10.33 0.84 -2.22
N GLN A 45 11.37 0.20 -1.69
CA GLN A 45 12.48 0.86 -1.00
C GLN A 45 13.27 1.79 -1.92
N ALA A 46 13.59 1.34 -3.14
CA ALA A 46 14.26 2.15 -4.16
C ALA A 46 13.44 3.39 -4.54
N ASP A 47 12.11 3.25 -4.59
CA ASP A 47 11.14 4.33 -4.77
C ASP A 47 10.90 5.18 -3.50
N ARG A 48 11.70 4.99 -2.45
CA ARG A 48 11.61 5.68 -1.16
C ARG A 48 10.24 5.54 -0.49
N TRP A 49 9.63 4.35 -0.65
CA TRP A 49 8.32 4.00 -0.09
C TRP A 49 7.19 4.89 -0.61
N LYS A 50 7.33 5.42 -1.82
CA LYS A 50 6.33 6.30 -2.45
C LYS A 50 5.73 5.64 -3.69
N ILE A 51 4.53 6.09 -4.02
CA ILE A 51 3.95 5.87 -5.34
C ILE A 51 4.55 6.92 -6.27
N THR A 52 5.31 6.49 -7.28
CA THR A 52 5.99 7.34 -8.24
C THR A 52 5.06 7.85 -9.36
N PRO A 53 5.33 9.01 -9.98
CA PRO A 53 4.56 9.49 -11.12
C PRO A 53 4.51 8.47 -12.27
N GLY A 54 3.35 8.34 -12.92
CA GLY A 54 3.12 7.36 -13.99
C GLY A 54 2.68 5.97 -13.50
N SER A 55 2.98 5.62 -12.26
CA SER A 55 2.60 4.34 -11.66
C SER A 55 1.11 4.24 -11.37
N LYS A 56 0.56 3.03 -11.47
CA LYS A 56 -0.82 2.72 -11.05
C LYS A 56 -0.87 2.48 -9.54
N TYR A 57 -1.91 2.98 -8.91
CA TYR A 57 -2.15 2.78 -7.47
C TYR A 57 -3.64 2.67 -7.17
N ARG A 58 -3.99 2.03 -6.06
CA ARG A 58 -5.36 1.99 -5.55
C ARG A 58 -5.58 3.19 -4.65
N LYS A 59 -6.59 4.00 -4.97
CA LYS A 59 -7.12 5.04 -4.07
C LYS A 59 -8.42 4.53 -3.46
N THR A 60 -8.45 4.40 -2.15
CA THR A 60 -9.66 4.07 -1.40
C THR A 60 -10.03 5.27 -0.52
N VAL A 61 -11.28 5.71 -0.60
CA VAL A 61 -11.84 6.72 0.29
C VAL A 61 -12.73 6.00 1.30
N LEU A 62 -12.47 6.24 2.58
CA LEU A 62 -13.09 5.59 3.71
C LEU A 62 -13.84 6.64 4.54
N LYS A 63 -14.96 6.25 5.13
CA LYS A 63 -15.61 6.99 6.21
C LYS A 63 -15.33 6.28 7.53
N ASP A 64 -14.80 7.00 8.50
CA ASP A 64 -14.56 6.51 9.85
C ASP A 64 -15.17 7.48 10.86
N GLY A 65 -16.28 7.08 11.51
CA GLY A 65 -17.11 8.03 12.24
C GLY A 65 -17.54 9.20 11.35
N ASP A 66 -17.16 10.42 11.73
CA ASP A 66 -17.40 11.65 10.97
C ASP A 66 -16.25 12.03 10.03
N ASP A 67 -15.13 11.32 10.10
CA ASP A 67 -13.93 11.59 9.29
C ASP A 67 -13.98 10.91 7.91
N ILE A 68 -13.39 11.58 6.92
CA ILE A 68 -13.15 11.01 5.59
C ILE A 68 -11.64 10.85 5.39
N LEU A 69 -11.22 9.59 5.26
CA LEU A 69 -9.83 9.21 5.06
C LEU A 69 -9.57 8.81 3.60
N THR A 70 -8.37 9.04 3.12
CA THR A 70 -7.92 8.55 1.80
C THR A 70 -6.69 7.69 1.96
N VAL A 71 -6.83 6.42 1.62
CA VAL A 71 -5.76 5.42 1.57
C VAL A 71 -5.28 5.26 0.13
N ARG A 72 -3.97 5.20 -0.06
CA ARG A 72 -3.29 5.05 -1.35
C ARG A 72 -2.28 3.92 -1.28
N ASN A 73 -2.54 2.86 -2.02
CA ASN A 73 -1.68 1.68 -2.02
C ASN A 73 -1.01 1.50 -3.38
N ARG A 74 0.32 1.33 -3.37
CA ARG A 74 1.02 0.73 -4.52
C ARG A 74 0.49 -0.69 -4.68
N LEU A 75 0.09 -1.07 -5.89
CA LEU A 75 -0.73 -2.28 -6.11
C LEU A 75 0.01 -3.59 -5.80
N ASP A 76 1.29 -3.62 -6.11
CA ASP A 76 2.17 -4.76 -5.84
C ASP A 76 2.44 -4.90 -4.33
N VAL A 77 2.76 -3.81 -3.62
CA VAL A 77 2.94 -3.82 -2.16
C VAL A 77 1.63 -4.14 -1.44
N GLU A 78 0.49 -3.61 -1.92
CA GLU A 78 -0.83 -4.01 -1.43
C GLU A 78 -1.03 -5.53 -1.52
N SER A 79 -0.58 -6.13 -2.62
CA SER A 79 -0.71 -7.56 -2.84
C SER A 79 0.19 -8.37 -1.92
N VAL A 80 1.42 -7.90 -1.67
CA VAL A 80 2.33 -8.49 -0.67
C VAL A 80 1.70 -8.44 0.72
N CYS A 81 1.21 -7.27 1.15
CA CYS A 81 0.58 -7.12 2.46
C CYS A 81 -0.66 -8.01 2.62
N LYS A 82 -1.50 -8.16 1.58
CA LYS A 82 -2.67 -9.06 1.62
C LYS A 82 -2.27 -10.53 1.70
N ARG A 83 -1.26 -10.97 0.95
CA ARG A 83 -0.79 -12.36 0.98
C ARG A 83 -0.25 -12.76 2.35
N ASN A 84 0.32 -11.80 3.06
CA ASN A 84 0.95 -11.99 4.36
C ASN A 84 0.06 -11.55 5.53
N ASP A 85 -1.21 -11.27 5.27
CA ASP A 85 -2.22 -10.87 6.27
C ASP A 85 -1.80 -9.68 7.15
N LEU A 86 -1.14 -8.69 6.53
CA LEU A 86 -0.56 -7.54 7.23
C LEU A 86 -1.53 -6.36 7.42
N PHE A 87 -2.72 -6.42 6.83
CA PHE A 87 -3.74 -5.39 7.05
C PHE A 87 -4.64 -5.81 8.19
N ASP A 88 -4.99 -4.87 9.08
CA ASP A 88 -5.97 -5.14 10.12
C ASP A 88 -7.30 -5.60 9.50
N GLU A 89 -7.88 -6.67 10.05
CA GLU A 89 -9.24 -7.09 9.73
C GLU A 89 -10.20 -5.94 10.09
N CYS A 90 -10.81 -5.34 9.08
CA CYS A 90 -11.77 -4.25 9.25
C CYS A 90 -13.14 -4.74 9.72
#